data_AF-A0A653TRL5-F1
#
_entry.id   AF-A0A653TRL5-F1
#
_cell.length_a   1.000
_cell.length_b   1.000
_cell.length_c   1.000
_cell.angle_alpha   90.00
_cell.angle_beta   90.00
_cell.angle_gamma   90.00
#
_symmetry.space_group_name_H-M   'P 1'
#
loop_
_entity.id
_entity.type
_entity.pdbx_description
1 polymer ?
#
loop_
_entity_poly.entity_id
_entity_poly.type
_entity_poly.pdbx_seq_one_letter_code
_entity_poly.pdbx_strand_id
1 'polypeptide(L)'
;MKNDIHDLGLVLDSKTKLVLIESWDEPRVLETLTSLAVRRSLGLQVWSVTEGMQRVGYSIQEPVDSTTLEPETALRLIKADTQPTLYVLCDLHPFLEDNPKLVRLLKEIAMNESPSKPTLVLVSHACKLPPEVQRYASRFSLSLPSEEELLAIVRDEATGWSARNRNARVRTDNRTLQQVVKNLRGLSHAEARALARNVICDDGAITQEDLPELNKTKFKLLDLDGVLSFEYDTARFAEVGGLSNLKRWLGERQGIFLEGKGVDLPKGVLLVGVQGGGKSLAAKAIAGLWGLPLLRLDFACLYNKFFGETERNLREALKLAEQMAPCVLWMDEIEKGLASGDHDGGVSQRVLGTLLTWMAERKAPVFMVATANAISRLPPELMRKGRFDELFFVDLPDAAVRAEIFRIHLARRELEVTEFDLAQLATACDGFSGAEIEQAVVSALYAAQAQQQTVNQALLLQSIQGTAPLSVVMAEDLAALRAWADGRTVNAG
;
A
#
# COMPACT_ATOMS: atom_id res chain seq x y z
N MET A 1 -9.58 -4.48 -19.31
CA MET A 1 -9.66 -4.30 -20.78
C MET A 1 -11.04 -3.92 -21.31
N LYS A 2 -12.11 -4.74 -21.18
CA LYS A 2 -13.41 -4.41 -21.82
C LYS A 2 -14.02 -3.11 -21.30
N ASN A 3 -13.88 -2.84 -19.99
CA ASN A 3 -14.36 -1.61 -19.37
C ASN A 3 -13.52 -0.40 -19.79
N ASP A 4 -12.18 -0.50 -19.78
CA ASP A 4 -11.29 0.60 -20.21
C ASP A 4 -11.59 1.09 -21.64
N ILE A 5 -11.84 0.16 -22.57
CA ILE A 5 -12.18 0.49 -23.96
C ILE A 5 -13.53 1.23 -24.03
N HIS A 6 -14.50 0.81 -23.22
CA HIS A 6 -15.81 1.46 -23.17
C HIS A 6 -15.69 2.87 -22.57
N ASP A 7 -15.02 3.00 -21.42
CA ASP A 7 -14.88 4.26 -20.68
C ASP A 7 -14.05 5.27 -21.48
N LEU A 8 -12.94 4.84 -22.09
CA LEU A 8 -12.16 5.69 -22.98
C LEU A 8 -12.98 6.08 -24.22
N GLY A 9 -13.82 5.17 -24.73
CA GLY A 9 -14.78 5.46 -25.78
C GLY A 9 -15.75 6.58 -25.39
N LEU A 10 -16.28 6.59 -24.16
CA LEU A 10 -17.13 7.67 -23.66
C LEU A 10 -16.39 9.01 -23.55
N VAL A 11 -15.10 8.98 -23.18
CA VAL A 11 -14.26 10.19 -23.17
C VAL A 11 -14.05 10.72 -24.58
N LEU A 12 -13.84 9.86 -25.59
CA LEU A 12 -13.73 10.29 -26.99
C LEU A 12 -15.06 10.78 -27.58
N ASP A 13 -16.19 10.24 -27.10
CA ASP A 13 -17.53 10.69 -27.49
C ASP A 13 -17.86 12.06 -26.85
N SER A 14 -17.18 12.43 -25.76
CA SER A 14 -17.17 13.81 -25.27
C SER A 14 -16.46 14.70 -26.30
N LYS A 15 -16.89 15.96 -26.47
CA LYS A 15 -16.28 16.91 -27.44
C LYS A 15 -14.81 17.29 -27.15
N THR A 16 -14.13 16.56 -26.27
CA THR A 16 -12.75 16.79 -25.87
C THR A 16 -11.80 16.29 -26.96
N LYS A 17 -10.87 17.15 -27.41
CA LYS A 17 -9.82 16.77 -28.38
C LYS A 17 -8.44 16.56 -27.80
N LEU A 18 -8.31 16.68 -26.49
CA LEU A 18 -7.08 16.41 -25.77
C LEU A 18 -7.37 15.46 -24.61
N VAL A 19 -6.75 14.29 -24.64
CA VAL A 19 -6.82 13.30 -23.58
C VAL A 19 -5.43 13.12 -23.00
N LEU A 20 -5.32 13.10 -21.68
CA LEU A 20 -4.07 12.78 -20.98
C LEU A 20 -4.22 11.42 -20.30
N ILE A 21 -3.31 10.50 -20.61
CA ILE A 21 -3.19 9.19 -19.98
C ILE A 21 -1.86 9.10 -19.25
N GLU A 22 -1.92 9.09 -17.92
CA GLU A 22 -0.75 8.90 -17.06
C GLU A 22 -0.61 7.40 -16.75
N SER A 23 0.44 6.76 -17.28
CA SER A 23 0.67 5.31 -17.15
C SER A 23 2.14 4.96 -17.34
N TRP A 24 2.65 4.02 -16.54
CA TRP A 24 3.96 3.37 -16.74
C TRP A 24 3.90 2.21 -17.74
N ASP A 25 2.70 1.75 -18.07
CA ASP A 25 2.45 0.64 -19.00
C ASP A 25 2.01 1.19 -20.36
N GLU A 26 2.95 1.81 -21.09
CA GLU A 26 2.72 2.36 -22.43
C GLU A 26 2.19 1.30 -23.43
N PRO A 27 2.75 0.07 -23.51
CA PRO A 27 2.25 -0.95 -24.43
C PRO A 27 0.76 -1.23 -24.25
N ARG A 28 0.27 -1.30 -23.01
CA ARG A 28 -1.15 -1.50 -22.72
C ARG A 28 -2.01 -0.31 -23.15
N VAL A 29 -1.53 0.92 -22.95
CA VAL A 29 -2.23 2.11 -23.43
C VAL A 29 -2.41 2.03 -24.94
N LEU A 30 -1.34 1.72 -25.67
CA LEU A 30 -1.35 1.57 -27.12
C LEU A 30 -2.26 0.43 -27.59
N GLU A 31 -2.25 -0.73 -26.93
CA GLU A 31 -3.16 -1.85 -27.25
C GLU A 31 -4.64 -1.48 -27.04
N THR A 32 -4.93 -0.76 -25.96
CA THR A 32 -6.28 -0.28 -25.63
C THR A 32 -6.77 0.72 -26.69
N LEU A 33 -5.92 1.69 -27.05
CA LEU A 33 -6.21 2.68 -28.09
C LEU A 33 -6.35 2.05 -29.47
N THR A 34 -5.52 1.05 -29.80
CA THR A 34 -5.61 0.28 -31.05
C THR A 34 -6.93 -0.46 -31.13
N SER A 35 -7.31 -1.18 -30.07
CA SER A 35 -8.58 -1.89 -29.99
C SER A 35 -9.78 -0.95 -30.12
N LEU A 36 -9.69 0.24 -29.54
CA LEU A 36 -10.72 1.27 -29.63
C LEU A 36 -10.82 1.86 -31.04
N ALA A 37 -9.67 2.19 -31.66
CA ALA A 37 -9.60 2.73 -33.01
C ALA A 37 -10.20 1.75 -34.03
N VAL A 38 -9.89 0.45 -33.91
CA VAL A 38 -10.47 -0.61 -34.76
C VAL A 38 -12.00 -0.68 -34.60
N ARG A 39 -12.51 -0.68 -33.36
CA ARG A 39 -13.96 -0.74 -33.10
C ARG A 39 -14.74 0.47 -33.61
N ARG A 40 -14.09 1.63 -33.69
CA ARG A 40 -14.69 2.90 -34.11
C ARG A 40 -14.32 3.31 -35.54
N SER A 41 -13.54 2.49 -36.25
CA SER A 41 -13.01 2.78 -37.59
C SER A 41 -12.27 4.12 -37.67
N LEU A 42 -11.50 4.45 -36.62
CA LEU A 42 -10.66 5.64 -36.55
C LEU A 42 -9.26 5.30 -37.08
N GLY A 43 -8.59 6.28 -37.69
CA GLY A 43 -7.15 6.19 -37.93
C GLY A 43 -6.39 6.22 -36.59
N LEU A 44 -5.26 5.54 -36.48
CA LEU A 44 -4.38 5.61 -35.31
C LEU A 44 -2.95 5.90 -35.74
N GLN A 45 -2.36 6.94 -35.17
CA GLN A 45 -0.96 7.28 -35.34
C GLN A 45 -0.29 7.48 -33.98
N VAL A 46 0.93 6.98 -33.85
CA VAL A 46 1.76 7.09 -32.65
C VAL A 46 2.99 7.91 -32.99
N TRP A 47 3.36 8.81 -32.09
CA TRP A 47 4.55 9.63 -32.19
C TRP A 47 5.45 9.38 -30.98
N SER A 48 6.74 9.20 -31.26
CA SER A 48 7.81 9.23 -30.26
C SER A 48 8.96 10.10 -30.78
N VAL A 49 9.78 10.61 -29.88
CA VAL A 49 10.96 11.43 -30.25
C VAL A 49 11.98 10.64 -31.07
N THR A 50 12.01 9.31 -30.94
CA THR A 50 12.98 8.45 -31.62
C THR A 50 12.52 8.01 -33.00
N GLU A 51 11.21 7.90 -33.21
CA GLU A 51 10.66 7.29 -34.42
C GLU A 51 9.74 8.21 -35.23
N GLY A 52 9.45 9.41 -34.72
CA GLY A 52 8.52 10.34 -35.36
C GLY A 52 7.11 9.77 -35.41
N MET A 53 6.30 10.25 -36.36
CA MET A 53 4.91 9.84 -36.54
C MET A 53 4.82 8.52 -37.33
N GLN A 54 4.18 7.53 -36.75
CA GLN A 54 3.96 6.22 -37.35
C GLN A 54 2.48 5.86 -37.37
N ARG A 55 2.03 5.16 -38.42
CA ARG A 55 0.70 4.57 -38.48
C ARG A 55 0.69 3.21 -37.80
N VAL A 56 -0.24 3.00 -36.87
CA VAL A 56 -0.42 1.72 -36.20
C VAL A 56 -1.46 0.90 -36.97
N GLY A 57 -1.01 -0.13 -37.69
CA GLY A 57 -1.86 -1.01 -38.50
C GLY A 57 -1.18 -2.33 -38.88
N TYR A 58 -1.96 -3.27 -39.44
CA TYR A 58 -1.53 -4.65 -39.75
C TYR A 58 -0.62 -4.79 -40.98
N SER A 59 -0.25 -3.71 -41.66
CA SER A 59 0.44 -3.76 -42.94
C SER A 59 1.69 -2.88 -42.94
N ILE A 60 2.85 -3.54 -43.02
CA ILE A 60 4.19 -3.03 -43.36
C ILE A 60 4.65 -1.85 -42.51
N GLN A 61 5.75 -2.03 -41.74
CA GLN A 61 6.45 -0.92 -41.10
C GLN A 61 6.79 0.14 -42.16
N GLU A 62 6.07 1.26 -42.15
CA GLU A 62 6.43 2.42 -42.96
C GLU A 62 7.79 2.93 -42.45
N PRO A 63 8.69 3.37 -43.36
CA PRO A 63 9.99 3.90 -42.96
C PRO A 63 9.82 5.09 -42.01
N VAL A 64 10.71 5.19 -41.01
CA VAL A 64 10.76 6.29 -40.04
C VAL A 64 10.69 7.63 -40.76
N ASP A 65 9.64 8.41 -40.51
CA ASP A 65 9.50 9.75 -41.05
C ASP A 65 10.34 10.73 -40.23
N SER A 66 11.61 10.87 -40.62
CA SER A 66 12.59 11.75 -39.99
C SER A 66 12.16 13.23 -39.96
N THR A 67 11.18 13.64 -40.76
CA THR A 67 10.69 15.02 -40.78
C THR A 67 9.79 15.35 -39.58
N THR A 68 9.24 14.32 -38.93
CA THR A 68 8.30 14.46 -37.81
C THR A 68 8.92 14.22 -36.44
N LEU A 69 10.23 14.00 -36.37
CA LEU A 69 10.97 13.84 -35.11
C LEU A 69 10.85 15.10 -34.22
N GLU A 70 10.75 16.28 -34.82
CA GLU A 70 10.53 17.51 -34.08
C GLU A 70 9.06 17.63 -33.61
N PRO A 71 8.80 17.83 -32.30
CA PRO A 71 7.44 17.92 -31.76
C PRO A 71 6.59 19.03 -32.40
N GLU A 72 7.22 20.16 -32.75
CA GLU A 72 6.53 21.29 -33.38
C GLU A 72 5.97 20.89 -34.75
N THR A 73 6.76 20.15 -35.54
CA THR A 73 6.35 19.65 -36.86
C THR A 73 5.22 18.63 -36.73
N ALA A 74 5.33 17.70 -35.78
CA ALA A 74 4.28 16.72 -35.48
C ALA A 74 2.94 17.40 -35.12
N LEU A 75 2.94 18.36 -34.18
CA LEU A 75 1.71 19.07 -33.78
C LEU A 75 1.10 19.89 -34.93
N ARG A 76 1.92 20.48 -35.81
CA ARG A 76 1.40 21.20 -36.99
C ARG A 76 0.69 20.27 -37.96
N LEU A 77 1.23 19.07 -38.18
CA LEU A 77 0.58 18.04 -39.02
C LEU A 77 -0.77 17.62 -38.43
N ILE A 78 -0.82 17.37 -37.13
CA ILE A 78 -2.05 17.01 -36.42
C ILE A 78 -3.10 18.13 -36.55
N LYS A 79 -2.70 19.39 -36.34
CA LYS A 79 -3.61 20.53 -36.48
C LYS A 79 -4.18 20.65 -37.90
N ALA A 80 -3.37 20.34 -38.92
CA ALA A 80 -3.78 20.38 -40.32
C ALA A 80 -4.70 19.22 -40.71
N ASP A 81 -4.66 18.09 -40.00
CA ASP A 81 -5.50 16.93 -40.30
C ASP A 81 -7.00 17.27 -40.18
N THR A 82 -7.77 16.69 -41.08
CA THR A 82 -9.23 16.85 -41.22
C THR A 82 -9.97 15.53 -41.09
N GLN A 83 -9.23 14.44 -40.86
CA GLN A 83 -9.78 13.12 -40.64
C GLN A 83 -9.98 12.85 -39.13
N PRO A 84 -10.95 11.99 -38.78
CA PRO A 84 -11.13 11.51 -37.42
C PRO A 84 -10.04 10.48 -37.07
N THR A 85 -8.84 10.99 -36.80
CA THR A 85 -7.64 10.22 -36.43
C THR A 85 -7.35 10.39 -34.94
N LEU A 86 -6.97 9.29 -34.27
CA LEU A 86 -6.36 9.30 -32.95
C LEU A 86 -4.85 9.45 -33.09
N TYR A 87 -4.31 10.53 -32.52
CA TYR A 87 -2.88 10.78 -32.45
C TYR A 87 -2.40 10.54 -31.03
N VAL A 88 -1.46 9.63 -30.85
CA VAL A 88 -0.90 9.27 -29.54
C VAL A 88 0.53 9.79 -29.49
N LEU A 89 0.82 10.71 -28.57
CA LEU A 89 2.17 11.27 -28.41
C LEU A 89 2.74 10.75 -27.10
N CYS A 90 3.74 9.88 -27.21
CA CYS A 90 4.47 9.33 -26.07
C CYS A 90 5.54 10.33 -25.60
N ASP A 91 5.55 10.63 -24.30
CA ASP A 91 6.55 11.46 -23.63
C ASP A 91 6.79 12.85 -24.25
N LEU A 92 5.71 13.51 -24.69
CA LEU A 92 5.77 14.90 -25.14
C LEU A 92 6.04 15.91 -24.00
N HIS A 93 5.68 15.55 -22.77
CA HIS A 93 5.65 16.46 -21.63
C HIS A 93 6.97 17.23 -21.35
N PRO A 94 8.19 16.68 -21.53
CA PRO A 94 9.42 17.42 -21.26
C PRO A 94 9.61 18.61 -22.21
N PHE A 95 8.99 18.56 -23.40
CA PHE A 95 9.08 19.63 -24.38
C PHE A 95 8.09 20.77 -24.14
N LEU A 96 7.14 20.60 -23.21
CA LEU A 96 6.12 21.62 -22.93
C LEU A 96 6.62 22.68 -21.95
N GLU A 97 7.64 22.37 -21.16
CA GLU A 97 8.26 23.32 -20.25
C GLU A 97 8.97 24.42 -21.06
N ASP A 98 8.70 25.67 -20.69
CA ASP A 98 9.26 26.88 -21.31
C ASP A 98 9.12 27.01 -22.84
N ASN A 99 8.20 26.25 -23.46
CA ASN A 99 7.97 26.30 -24.89
C ASN A 99 6.56 26.83 -25.27
N PRO A 100 6.35 28.16 -25.27
CA PRO A 100 5.03 28.76 -25.50
C PRO A 100 4.44 28.42 -26.87
N LYS A 101 5.28 28.11 -27.87
CA LYS A 101 4.82 27.71 -29.22
C LYS A 101 4.13 26.35 -29.17
N LEU A 102 4.74 25.35 -28.54
CA LEU A 102 4.14 24.02 -28.39
C LEU A 102 2.86 24.07 -27.55
N VAL A 103 2.88 24.82 -26.44
CA VAL A 103 1.68 25.03 -25.61
C VAL A 103 0.55 25.67 -26.42
N ARG A 104 0.86 26.67 -27.26
CA ARG A 104 -0.12 27.31 -28.14
C ARG A 104 -0.67 26.34 -29.19
N LEU A 105 0.17 25.53 -29.82
CA LEU A 105 -0.26 24.53 -30.82
C LEU A 105 -1.17 23.48 -30.19
N LEU A 106 -0.80 22.94 -29.01
CA LEU A 106 -1.65 22.02 -28.25
C LEU A 106 -3.01 22.63 -27.94
N LYS A 107 -3.03 23.89 -27.47
CA LYS A 107 -4.27 24.60 -27.17
C LYS A 107 -5.17 24.75 -28.41
N GLU A 108 -4.59 25.07 -29.57
CA GLU A 108 -5.34 25.22 -30.82
C GLU A 108 -5.95 23.91 -31.31
N ILE A 109 -5.26 22.78 -31.12
CA ILE A 109 -5.80 21.44 -31.38
C ILE A 109 -6.94 21.14 -30.39
N ALA A 110 -6.70 21.36 -29.10
CA ALA A 110 -7.65 21.02 -28.03
C ALA A 110 -8.94 21.86 -28.06
N MET A 111 -8.88 23.11 -28.54
CA MET A 111 -10.04 24.00 -28.68
C MET A 111 -10.98 23.62 -29.83
N ASN A 112 -10.62 22.65 -30.67
CA ASN A 112 -11.42 22.31 -31.84
C ASN A 112 -12.60 21.39 -31.47
N GLU A 113 -13.83 21.87 -31.56
CA GLU A 113 -15.00 21.05 -31.17
C GLU A 113 -15.56 20.16 -32.30
N SER A 114 -14.96 20.18 -33.49
CA SER A 114 -15.51 19.44 -34.64
C SER A 114 -15.35 17.92 -34.47
N PRO A 115 -16.39 17.11 -34.69
CA PRO A 115 -16.29 15.66 -34.61
C PRO A 115 -15.36 15.07 -35.68
N SER A 116 -15.22 15.73 -36.84
CA SER A 116 -14.32 15.31 -37.92
C SER A 116 -12.84 15.58 -37.64
N LYS A 117 -12.51 16.33 -36.59
CA LYS A 117 -11.15 16.72 -36.27
C LYS A 117 -10.44 15.67 -35.41
N PRO A 118 -9.11 15.53 -35.55
CA PRO A 118 -8.35 14.54 -34.83
C PRO A 118 -8.42 14.74 -33.33
N THR A 119 -8.26 13.64 -32.60
CA THR A 119 -8.17 13.65 -31.13
C THR A 119 -6.74 13.33 -30.74
N LEU A 120 -6.18 14.19 -29.90
CA LEU A 120 -4.82 14.07 -29.38
C LEU A 120 -4.83 13.37 -28.03
N VAL A 121 -4.03 12.32 -27.89
CA VAL A 121 -3.83 11.55 -26.66
C VAL A 121 -2.36 11.70 -26.26
N LEU A 122 -2.12 12.28 -25.09
CA LEU A 122 -0.79 12.36 -24.49
C LEU A 122 -0.61 11.18 -23.56
N VAL A 123 0.48 10.42 -23.73
CA VAL A 123 0.83 9.27 -22.90
C VAL A 123 2.18 9.54 -22.24
N SER A 124 2.23 9.44 -20.92
CA SER A 124 3.49 9.52 -20.19
C SER A 124 3.35 8.98 -18.77
N HIS A 125 4.47 8.71 -18.10
CA HIS A 125 4.50 8.29 -16.70
C HIS A 125 4.08 9.42 -15.73
N ALA A 126 4.37 10.68 -16.07
CA ALA A 126 3.96 11.86 -15.31
C ALA A 126 3.88 13.09 -16.24
N CYS A 127 2.75 13.81 -16.26
CA CYS A 127 2.60 14.97 -17.14
C CYS A 127 1.88 16.14 -16.44
N LYS A 128 2.65 17.17 -16.10
CA LYS A 128 2.09 18.44 -15.64
C LYS A 128 1.73 19.32 -16.85
N LEU A 129 0.46 19.32 -17.23
CA LEU A 129 -0.01 20.18 -18.30
C LEU A 129 0.11 21.67 -17.94
N PRO A 130 0.52 22.53 -18.88
CA PRO A 130 0.49 23.98 -18.71
C PRO A 130 -0.93 24.49 -18.39
N PRO A 131 -1.07 25.53 -17.52
CA PRO A 131 -2.38 26.06 -17.10
C PRO A 131 -3.30 26.48 -18.27
N GLU A 132 -2.72 26.91 -19.39
CA GLU A 132 -3.44 27.36 -20.58
C GLU A 132 -4.22 26.23 -21.27
N VAL A 133 -3.72 24.99 -21.13
CA VAL A 133 -4.22 23.79 -21.81
C VAL A 133 -5.01 22.89 -20.86
N GLN A 134 -4.70 22.94 -19.56
CA GLN A 134 -5.26 22.05 -18.54
C GLN A 134 -6.80 21.96 -18.56
N ARG A 135 -7.51 23.06 -18.83
CA ARG A 135 -8.99 23.09 -18.88
C ARG A 135 -9.60 22.38 -20.10
N TYR A 136 -8.81 22.15 -21.15
CA TYR A 136 -9.25 21.52 -22.40
C TYR A 136 -8.91 20.03 -22.45
N ALA A 137 -8.15 19.53 -21.46
CA ALA A 137 -7.72 18.16 -21.40
C ALA A 137 -8.66 17.33 -20.52
N SER A 138 -9.11 16.17 -21.03
CA SER A 138 -9.72 15.13 -20.21
C SER A 138 -8.64 14.18 -19.71
N ARG A 139 -8.63 13.89 -18.41
CA ARG A 139 -7.70 12.91 -17.85
C ARG A 139 -8.36 11.53 -17.84
N PHE A 140 -7.61 10.52 -18.25
CA PHE A 140 -8.03 9.13 -18.23
C PHE A 140 -6.95 8.27 -17.59
N SER A 141 -7.33 7.39 -16.67
CA SER A 141 -6.43 6.42 -16.05
C SER A 141 -6.93 5.02 -16.35
N LEU A 142 -6.04 4.14 -16.81
CA LEU A 142 -6.38 2.74 -16.98
C LEU A 142 -6.73 2.09 -15.64
N SER A 143 -7.75 1.24 -15.63
CA SER A 143 -8.10 0.47 -14.45
C SER A 143 -7.06 -0.63 -14.17
N LEU A 144 -6.95 -1.03 -12.91
CA LEU A 144 -6.21 -2.25 -12.54
C LEU A 144 -7.00 -3.49 -13.00
N PRO A 145 -6.34 -4.62 -13.28
CA PRO A 145 -7.02 -5.85 -13.67
C PRO A 145 -8.00 -6.31 -12.59
N SER A 146 -9.21 -6.65 -13.00
CA SER A 146 -10.20 -7.31 -12.15
C SER A 146 -9.75 -8.72 -11.75
N GLU A 147 -10.39 -9.32 -10.77
CA GLU A 147 -10.08 -10.70 -10.34
C GLU A 147 -10.24 -11.72 -11.49
N GLU A 148 -11.24 -11.53 -12.35
CA GLU A 148 -11.44 -12.36 -13.54
C GLU A 148 -10.31 -12.19 -14.56
N GLU A 149 -9.83 -10.95 -14.76
CA GLU A 149 -8.71 -10.64 -15.65
C GLU A 149 -7.38 -11.15 -15.09
N LEU A 150 -7.14 -11.03 -13.78
CA LEU A 150 -5.97 -11.61 -13.11
C LEU A 150 -5.94 -13.13 -13.26
N LEU A 151 -7.08 -13.79 -13.08
CA LEU A 151 -7.20 -15.23 -13.29
C LEU A 151 -6.92 -15.61 -14.76
N ALA A 152 -7.38 -14.81 -15.71
CA ALA A 152 -7.08 -15.00 -17.13
C ALA A 152 -5.58 -14.86 -17.41
N ILE A 153 -4.92 -13.82 -16.87
CA ILE A 153 -3.47 -13.61 -17.00
C ILE A 153 -2.68 -14.82 -16.50
N VAL A 154 -3.03 -15.34 -15.31
CA VAL A 154 -2.35 -16.52 -14.74
C VAL A 154 -2.56 -17.77 -15.62
N ARG A 155 -3.79 -17.97 -16.14
CA ARG A 155 -4.09 -19.09 -17.04
C ARG A 155 -3.37 -18.99 -18.38
N ASP A 156 -3.24 -17.79 -18.93
CA ASP A 156 -2.54 -17.54 -20.18
C ASP A 156 -1.04 -17.85 -20.04
N GLU A 157 -0.40 -17.40 -18.95
CA GLU A 157 1.00 -17.74 -18.68
C GLU A 157 1.20 -19.24 -18.42
N ALA A 158 0.28 -19.90 -17.72
CA ALA A 158 0.31 -21.35 -17.53
C ALA A 158 0.20 -22.11 -18.87
N THR A 159 -0.66 -21.64 -19.77
CA THR A 159 -0.82 -22.21 -21.11
C THR A 159 0.43 -21.99 -21.96
N GLY A 160 1.00 -20.78 -21.92
CA GLY A 160 2.25 -20.45 -22.60
C GLY A 160 3.46 -21.24 -22.09
N TRP A 161 3.52 -21.54 -20.78
CA TRP A 161 4.51 -22.45 -20.22
C TRP A 161 4.29 -23.89 -20.70
N SER A 162 3.03 -24.37 -20.71
CA SER A 162 2.68 -25.73 -21.17
C SER A 162 3.10 -25.96 -22.62
N ALA A 163 2.81 -25.01 -23.51
CA ALA A 163 3.21 -25.07 -24.92
C ALA A 163 4.74 -25.16 -25.10
N ARG A 164 5.52 -24.48 -24.25
CA ARG A 164 6.99 -24.52 -24.26
C ARG A 164 7.56 -25.81 -23.66
N ASN A 165 6.81 -26.48 -22.78
CA ASN A 165 7.25 -27.63 -22.00
C ASN A 165 6.50 -28.92 -22.41
N ARG A 166 6.45 -29.22 -23.72
CA ARG A 166 5.88 -30.46 -24.27
C ARG A 166 4.43 -30.74 -23.82
N ASN A 167 3.60 -29.71 -23.68
CA ASN A 167 2.22 -29.79 -23.19
C ASN A 167 2.10 -30.39 -21.77
N ALA A 168 3.15 -30.31 -20.95
CA ALA A 168 3.06 -30.62 -19.53
C ALA A 168 2.06 -29.66 -18.86
N ARG A 169 1.18 -30.20 -18.01
CA ARG A 169 0.23 -29.37 -17.26
C ARG A 169 0.92 -28.79 -16.04
N VAL A 170 0.73 -27.48 -15.83
CA VAL A 170 1.14 -26.81 -14.59
C VAL A 170 0.41 -27.46 -13.42
N ARG A 171 1.15 -27.86 -12.39
CA ARG A 171 0.59 -28.52 -11.21
C ARG A 171 0.09 -27.47 -10.23
N THR A 172 -1.22 -27.37 -10.02
CA THR A 172 -1.80 -26.45 -9.04
C THR A 172 -3.19 -26.93 -8.60
N ASP A 173 -3.57 -26.63 -7.36
CA ASP A 173 -4.93 -26.79 -6.87
C ASP A 173 -5.71 -25.46 -6.93
N ASN A 174 -7.04 -25.54 -6.95
CA ASN A 174 -7.89 -24.36 -7.10
C ASN A 174 -7.73 -23.36 -5.94
N ARG A 175 -7.39 -23.81 -4.72
CA ARG A 175 -7.22 -22.92 -3.57
C ARG A 175 -5.93 -22.11 -3.70
N THR A 176 -4.83 -22.74 -4.08
CA THR A 176 -3.55 -22.05 -4.29
C THR A 176 -3.61 -21.09 -5.47
N LEU A 177 -4.28 -21.47 -6.57
CA LEU A 177 -4.52 -20.56 -7.70
C LEU A 177 -5.27 -19.30 -7.28
N GLN A 178 -6.33 -19.44 -6.49
CA GLN A 178 -7.10 -18.31 -5.96
C GLN A 178 -6.26 -17.45 -5.01
N GLN A 179 -5.36 -18.05 -4.22
CA GLN A 179 -4.41 -17.29 -3.40
C GLN A 179 -3.44 -16.49 -4.27
N VAL A 180 -2.86 -17.06 -5.33
CA VAL A 180 -2.01 -16.31 -6.26
C VAL A 180 -2.76 -15.13 -6.86
N VAL A 181 -3.98 -15.34 -7.38
CA VAL A 181 -4.80 -14.26 -7.94
C VAL A 181 -5.07 -13.16 -6.90
N LYS A 182 -5.39 -13.53 -5.66
CA LYS A 182 -5.54 -12.56 -4.55
C LYS A 182 -4.25 -11.78 -4.29
N ASN A 183 -3.09 -12.45 -4.31
CA ASN A 183 -1.81 -11.79 -4.10
C ASN A 183 -1.46 -10.88 -5.27
N LEU A 184 -1.89 -11.15 -6.51
CA LEU A 184 -1.64 -10.25 -7.65
C LEU A 184 -2.51 -8.97 -7.67
N ARG A 185 -3.51 -8.86 -6.78
CA ARG A 185 -4.37 -7.66 -6.69
C ARG A 185 -3.56 -6.40 -6.38
N GLY A 186 -3.93 -5.28 -7.01
CA GLY A 186 -3.23 -4.00 -6.86
C GLY A 186 -2.10 -3.78 -7.87
N LEU A 187 -1.73 -4.79 -8.66
CA LEU A 187 -0.70 -4.69 -9.70
C LEU A 187 -1.30 -4.32 -11.06
N SER A 188 -0.51 -3.67 -11.91
CA SER A 188 -0.83 -3.51 -13.34
C SER A 188 -0.87 -4.86 -14.07
N HIS A 189 -1.41 -4.88 -15.29
CA HIS A 189 -1.47 -6.12 -16.09
C HIS A 189 -0.07 -6.65 -16.40
N ALA A 190 0.87 -5.77 -16.76
CA ALA A 190 2.25 -6.14 -17.06
C ALA A 190 2.96 -6.74 -15.85
N GLU A 191 2.83 -6.11 -14.67
CA GLU A 191 3.42 -6.62 -13.42
C GLU A 191 2.78 -7.95 -13.00
N ALA A 192 1.46 -8.06 -13.05
CA ALA A 192 0.75 -9.30 -12.74
C ALA A 192 1.19 -10.44 -13.65
N ARG A 193 1.39 -10.16 -14.94
CA ARG A 193 1.90 -11.13 -15.91
C ARG A 193 3.33 -11.54 -15.61
N ALA A 194 4.20 -10.60 -15.28
CA ALA A 194 5.59 -10.87 -14.93
C ALA A 194 5.70 -11.75 -13.67
N LEU A 195 4.93 -11.44 -12.62
CA LEU A 195 4.88 -12.23 -11.40
C LEU A 195 4.27 -13.62 -11.62
N ALA A 196 3.15 -13.71 -12.34
CA ALA A 196 2.54 -15.00 -12.68
C ALA A 196 3.53 -15.89 -13.45
N ARG A 197 4.29 -15.31 -14.38
CA ARG A 197 5.33 -16.03 -15.10
C ARG A 197 6.43 -16.54 -14.17
N ASN A 198 6.94 -15.71 -13.27
CA ASN A 198 8.01 -16.12 -12.35
C ASN A 198 7.59 -17.30 -11.49
N VAL A 199 6.38 -17.26 -10.93
CA VAL A 199 5.83 -18.35 -10.11
C VAL A 199 5.70 -19.66 -10.90
N ILE A 200 5.35 -19.61 -12.18
CA ILE A 200 5.16 -20.81 -13.02
C ILE A 200 6.48 -21.34 -13.60
N CYS A 201 7.45 -20.45 -13.84
CA CYS A 201 8.67 -20.78 -14.59
C CYS A 201 9.62 -21.72 -13.84
N ASP A 202 9.69 -21.65 -12.51
CA ASP A 202 10.75 -22.30 -11.74
C ASP A 202 10.64 -23.83 -11.75
N ASP A 203 9.44 -24.39 -11.61
CA ASP A 203 9.23 -25.85 -11.59
C ASP A 203 7.96 -26.33 -12.32
N GLY A 204 7.19 -25.41 -12.92
CA GLY A 204 5.90 -25.76 -13.53
C GLY A 204 4.82 -26.14 -12.52
N ALA A 205 4.96 -25.75 -11.26
CA ALA A 205 3.95 -25.86 -10.24
C ALA A 205 3.60 -24.47 -9.70
N ILE A 206 2.43 -24.36 -9.08
CA ILE A 206 2.06 -23.21 -8.26
C ILE A 206 1.73 -23.79 -6.89
N THR A 207 2.62 -23.57 -5.94
CA THR A 207 2.56 -24.14 -4.59
C THR A 207 2.36 -23.04 -3.53
N GLN A 208 2.11 -23.45 -2.29
CA GLN A 208 2.02 -22.49 -1.18
C GLN A 208 3.38 -21.91 -0.77
N GLU A 209 4.48 -22.59 -1.10
CA GLU A 209 5.84 -22.15 -0.79
C GLU A 209 6.27 -20.95 -1.64
N ASP A 210 5.60 -20.72 -2.78
CA ASP A 210 5.87 -19.61 -3.70
C ASP A 210 5.23 -18.29 -3.24
N LEU A 211 4.19 -18.35 -2.39
CA LEU A 211 3.41 -17.18 -1.99
C LEU A 211 4.23 -16.11 -1.22
N PRO A 212 5.16 -16.46 -0.31
CA PRO A 212 6.00 -15.47 0.36
C PRO A 212 6.90 -14.69 -0.60
N GLU A 213 7.55 -15.36 -1.56
CA GLU A 213 8.45 -14.69 -2.51
C GLU A 213 7.67 -13.88 -3.57
N LEU A 214 6.50 -14.38 -3.99
CA LEU A 214 5.56 -13.64 -4.84
C LEU A 214 5.17 -12.32 -4.17
N ASN A 215 4.74 -12.38 -2.90
CA ASN A 215 4.42 -11.17 -2.13
C ASN A 215 5.62 -10.24 -2.06
N LYS A 216 6.80 -10.76 -1.72
CA LYS A 216 8.02 -9.96 -1.64
C LYS A 216 8.36 -9.23 -2.93
N THR A 217 8.24 -9.90 -4.07
CA THR A 217 8.51 -9.30 -5.38
C THR A 217 7.43 -8.29 -5.77
N LYS A 218 6.15 -8.59 -5.51
CA LYS A 218 5.05 -7.63 -5.69
C LYS A 218 5.31 -6.32 -4.96
N PHE A 219 5.70 -6.39 -3.69
CA PHE A 219 5.87 -5.20 -2.87
C PHE A 219 7.10 -4.38 -3.26
N LYS A 220 8.15 -5.03 -3.78
CA LYS A 220 9.27 -4.33 -4.42
C LYS A 220 8.86 -3.60 -5.70
N LEU A 221 8.01 -4.23 -6.52
CA LEU A 221 7.53 -3.61 -7.77
C LEU A 221 6.65 -2.39 -7.53
N LEU A 222 5.84 -2.42 -6.47
CA LEU A 222 4.96 -1.31 -6.09
C LEU A 222 5.71 -0.09 -5.51
N ASP A 223 7.05 -0.10 -5.48
CA ASP A 223 7.94 0.98 -5.01
C ASP A 223 7.44 1.62 -3.70
N LEU A 224 7.04 0.77 -2.75
CA LEU A 224 6.51 1.17 -1.45
C LEU A 224 7.58 1.79 -0.51
N ASP A 225 8.69 2.30 -1.04
CA ASP A 225 9.77 2.99 -0.29
C ASP A 225 9.43 4.48 -0.03
N GLY A 226 8.16 4.74 0.25
CA GLY A 226 7.59 6.07 0.43
C GLY A 226 6.69 6.17 1.65
N VAL A 227 5.49 6.70 1.44
CA VAL A 227 4.48 6.95 2.49
C VAL A 227 3.84 5.66 3.01
N LEU A 228 3.70 4.66 2.13
CA LEU A 228 3.08 3.39 2.44
C LEU A 228 4.13 2.31 2.21
N SER A 229 4.45 1.52 3.23
CA SER A 229 5.41 0.42 3.17
C SER A 229 4.75 -0.91 3.50
N PHE A 230 5.21 -2.02 2.92
CA PHE A 230 4.74 -3.36 3.32
C PHE A 230 5.59 -3.94 4.45
N GLU A 231 4.93 -4.46 5.48
CA GLU A 231 5.59 -5.16 6.59
C GLU A 231 5.69 -6.66 6.30
N TYR A 232 6.90 -7.12 5.98
CA TYR A 232 7.19 -8.53 5.71
C TYR A 232 7.16 -9.40 6.97
N ASP A 233 7.43 -8.79 8.12
CA ASP A 233 7.49 -9.48 9.41
C ASP A 233 6.13 -9.41 10.10
N THR A 234 5.18 -10.22 9.62
CA THR A 234 3.95 -10.48 10.36
C THR A 234 4.28 -11.47 11.48
N ALA A 235 4.49 -10.97 12.69
CA ALA A 235 4.71 -11.79 13.87
C ALA A 235 3.62 -12.86 13.96
N ARG A 236 4.01 -14.12 14.23
CA ARG A 236 3.01 -15.14 14.54
C ARG A 236 2.37 -14.76 15.85
N PHE A 237 1.06 -14.87 15.90
CA PHE A 237 0.30 -14.44 17.06
C PHE A 237 0.68 -15.16 18.37
N ALA A 238 1.29 -16.35 18.27
CA ALA A 238 1.90 -17.09 19.38
C ALA A 238 3.14 -16.40 20.00
N GLU A 239 3.66 -15.36 19.36
CA GLU A 239 4.79 -14.53 19.79
C GLU A 239 4.32 -13.27 20.54
N VAL A 240 3.01 -13.10 20.74
CA VAL A 240 2.42 -11.96 21.48
C VAL A 240 1.73 -12.44 22.74
N GLY A 241 2.43 -12.30 23.88
CA GLY A 241 1.88 -12.54 25.20
C GLY A 241 0.72 -11.58 25.54
N GLY A 242 -0.34 -12.10 26.18
CA GLY A 242 -1.49 -11.29 26.62
C GLY A 242 -2.50 -10.97 25.53
N LEU A 243 -3.17 -9.81 25.64
CA LEU A 243 -4.16 -9.25 24.71
C LEU A 243 -5.43 -10.11 24.46
N SER A 244 -5.93 -10.81 25.48
CA SER A 244 -6.99 -11.82 25.31
C SER A 244 -8.35 -11.23 24.88
N ASN A 245 -8.67 -10.02 25.33
CA ASN A 245 -9.92 -9.36 24.94
C ASN A 245 -9.87 -8.85 23.50
N LEU A 246 -8.73 -8.27 23.09
CA LEU A 246 -8.52 -7.86 21.70
C LEU A 246 -8.64 -9.07 20.76
N LYS A 247 -8.04 -10.21 21.13
CA LYS A 247 -8.13 -11.49 20.40
C LYS A 247 -9.57 -11.93 20.18
N ARG A 248 -10.34 -12.00 21.26
CA ARG A 248 -11.74 -12.41 21.23
C ARG A 248 -12.55 -11.48 20.31
N TRP A 249 -12.37 -10.17 20.46
CA TRP A 249 -13.07 -9.15 19.70
C TRP A 249 -12.77 -9.21 18.19
N LEU A 250 -11.52 -9.51 17.81
CA LEU A 250 -11.12 -9.69 16.42
C LEU A 250 -11.67 -10.98 15.81
N GLY A 251 -11.73 -12.06 16.59
CA GLY A 251 -12.26 -13.35 16.16
C GLY A 251 -13.72 -13.26 15.72
N GLU A 252 -14.54 -12.47 16.43
CA GLU A 252 -15.95 -12.22 16.09
C GLU A 252 -16.12 -11.49 14.74
N ARG A 253 -15.11 -10.73 14.30
CA ARG A 253 -15.17 -9.84 13.12
C ARG A 253 -14.47 -10.41 11.90
N GLN A 254 -13.63 -11.42 12.08
CA GLN A 254 -12.82 -12.00 11.01
C GLN A 254 -13.67 -12.50 9.83
N GLY A 255 -14.75 -13.25 10.10
CA GLY A 255 -15.60 -13.82 9.07
C GLY A 255 -16.23 -12.75 8.17
N ILE A 256 -16.92 -11.79 8.78
CA ILE A 256 -17.60 -10.69 8.07
C ILE A 256 -16.60 -9.85 7.26
N PHE A 257 -15.43 -9.56 7.84
CA PHE A 257 -14.41 -8.77 7.15
C PHE A 257 -13.84 -9.49 5.93
N LEU A 258 -13.50 -10.78 6.05
CA LEU A 258 -12.91 -11.56 4.97
C LEU A 258 -13.90 -11.89 3.84
N GLU A 259 -15.18 -12.03 4.16
CA GLU A 259 -16.23 -12.23 3.15
C GLU A 259 -16.47 -10.97 2.32
N GLY A 260 -16.17 -9.78 2.85
CA GLY A 260 -16.34 -8.50 2.16
C GLY A 260 -17.79 -8.20 1.76
N LYS A 261 -18.76 -8.89 2.39
CA LYS A 261 -20.19 -8.79 2.10
C LYS A 261 -20.91 -8.25 3.33
N GLY A 262 -21.41 -7.02 3.21
CA GLY A 262 -22.15 -6.36 4.28
C GLY A 262 -22.22 -4.86 4.05
N VAL A 263 -23.25 -4.21 4.59
CA VAL A 263 -23.36 -2.74 4.55
C VAL A 263 -22.34 -2.10 5.48
N ASP A 264 -22.04 -2.75 6.60
CA ASP A 264 -21.14 -2.25 7.64
C ASP A 264 -20.00 -3.25 7.90
N LEU A 265 -18.87 -3.04 7.20
CA LEU A 265 -17.65 -3.82 7.44
C LEU A 265 -16.90 -3.29 8.68
N PRO A 266 -16.22 -4.18 9.44
CA PRO A 266 -15.34 -3.76 10.52
C PRO A 266 -14.30 -2.75 10.01
N LYS A 267 -14.24 -1.59 10.66
CA LYS A 267 -13.41 -0.46 10.22
C LYS A 267 -12.02 -0.54 10.81
N GLY A 268 -11.88 -0.86 12.10
CA GLY A 268 -10.57 -0.81 12.72
C GLY A 268 -10.56 -0.57 14.22
N VAL A 269 -9.36 -0.56 14.78
CA VAL A 269 -9.09 -0.32 16.20
C VAL A 269 -8.02 0.74 16.41
N LEU A 270 -8.17 1.51 17.50
CA LEU A 270 -7.12 2.38 18.01
C LEU A 270 -6.54 1.75 19.27
N LEU A 271 -5.24 1.44 19.25
CA LEU A 271 -4.48 0.93 20.38
C LEU A 271 -3.82 2.10 21.11
N VAL A 272 -4.30 2.41 22.31
CA VAL A 272 -3.73 3.45 23.17
C VAL A 272 -3.05 2.76 24.33
N GLY A 273 -1.91 3.25 24.80
CA GLY A 273 -1.29 2.60 25.94
C GLY A 273 0.17 2.98 26.17
N VAL A 274 0.77 2.30 27.14
CA VAL A 274 2.13 2.55 27.59
C VAL A 274 3.15 2.28 26.48
N GLN A 275 4.20 3.09 26.41
CA GLN A 275 5.31 2.85 25.49
C GLN A 275 5.96 1.50 25.83
N GLY A 276 6.31 0.71 24.81
CA GLY A 276 6.85 -0.64 25.03
C GLY A 276 5.82 -1.70 25.45
N GLY A 277 4.53 -1.36 25.56
CA GLY A 277 3.44 -2.30 25.88
C GLY A 277 3.03 -3.27 24.76
N GLY A 278 3.72 -3.26 23.62
CA GLY A 278 3.45 -4.19 22.52
C GLY A 278 2.34 -3.76 21.53
N LYS A 279 1.99 -2.46 21.47
CA LYS A 279 0.98 -1.95 20.52
C LYS A 279 1.34 -2.19 19.04
N SER A 280 2.57 -1.87 18.66
CA SER A 280 3.08 -2.12 17.30
C SER A 280 3.12 -3.62 16.98
N LEU A 281 3.50 -4.44 17.97
CA LEU A 281 3.47 -5.90 17.86
C LEU A 281 2.04 -6.42 17.70
N ALA A 282 1.07 -5.87 18.43
CA ALA A 282 -0.34 -6.21 18.30
C ALA A 282 -0.88 -5.89 16.90
N ALA A 283 -0.49 -4.75 16.31
CA ALA A 283 -0.85 -4.41 14.93
C ALA A 283 -0.34 -5.46 13.93
N LYS A 284 0.92 -5.89 14.08
CA LYS A 284 1.52 -6.97 13.28
C LYS A 284 0.76 -8.28 13.43
N ALA A 285 0.37 -8.59 14.66
CA ALA A 285 -0.32 -9.81 15.02
C ALA A 285 -1.75 -9.85 14.44
N ILE A 286 -2.46 -8.72 14.37
CA ILE A 286 -3.80 -8.64 13.74
C ILE A 286 -3.76 -9.11 12.28
N ALA A 287 -2.79 -8.61 11.51
CA ALA A 287 -2.62 -9.01 10.11
C ALA A 287 -2.29 -10.51 9.99
N GLY A 288 -1.41 -11.02 10.85
CA GLY A 288 -1.09 -12.45 10.92
C GLY A 288 -2.29 -13.32 11.29
N LEU A 289 -3.13 -12.89 12.24
CA LEU A 289 -4.34 -13.61 12.68
C LEU A 289 -5.35 -13.77 11.54
N TRP A 290 -5.51 -12.71 10.73
CA TRP A 290 -6.44 -12.72 9.60
C TRP A 290 -5.82 -13.26 8.31
N GLY A 291 -4.51 -13.50 8.27
CA GLY A 291 -3.79 -13.91 7.07
C GLY A 291 -3.82 -12.85 5.97
N LEU A 292 -3.78 -11.57 6.35
CA LEU A 292 -3.90 -10.43 5.46
C LEU A 292 -2.57 -9.68 5.32
N PRO A 293 -2.34 -9.01 4.18
CA PRO A 293 -1.19 -8.13 4.01
C PRO A 293 -1.25 -6.96 5.00
N LEU A 294 -0.08 -6.62 5.58
CA LEU A 294 0.09 -5.49 6.49
C LEU A 294 0.78 -4.33 5.77
N LEU A 295 0.03 -3.24 5.59
CA LEU A 295 0.52 -1.99 5.03
C LEU A 295 0.76 -1.01 6.17
N ARG A 296 1.98 -0.48 6.30
CA ARG A 296 2.33 0.57 7.27
C ARG A 296 2.32 1.92 6.58
N LEU A 297 1.54 2.86 7.11
CA LEU A 297 1.53 4.24 6.67
C LEU A 297 2.43 5.07 7.58
N ASP A 298 3.46 5.65 7.00
CA ASP A 298 4.47 6.45 7.69
C ASP A 298 4.19 7.94 7.52
N PHE A 299 3.74 8.58 8.60
CA PHE A 299 3.50 10.02 8.60
C PHE A 299 4.78 10.84 8.50
N ALA A 300 5.93 10.37 8.98
CA ALA A 300 7.17 11.12 8.84
C ALA A 300 7.57 11.24 7.36
N CYS A 301 7.37 10.17 6.57
CA CYS A 301 7.61 10.19 5.13
C CYS A 301 6.63 11.12 4.37
N LEU A 302 5.40 11.31 4.86
CA LEU A 302 4.42 12.22 4.28
C LEU A 302 4.88 13.69 4.25
N TYR A 303 5.53 14.14 5.33
CA TYR A 303 5.96 15.54 5.47
C TYR A 303 7.30 15.85 4.80
N ASN A 304 8.15 14.84 4.57
CA ASN A 304 9.52 15.06 4.12
C ASN A 304 9.70 15.25 2.60
N LYS A 305 8.80 14.73 1.74
CA LYS A 305 9.14 14.58 0.32
C LYS A 305 8.96 15.83 -0.57
N PHE A 306 7.93 16.67 -0.44
CA PHE A 306 7.84 17.93 -1.21
C PHE A 306 6.85 18.91 -0.54
N PHE A 307 7.26 20.17 -0.31
CA PHE A 307 6.37 21.21 0.23
C PHE A 307 5.20 21.44 -0.74
N GLY A 308 3.98 21.03 -0.35
CA GLY A 308 2.73 21.27 -1.10
C GLY A 308 2.03 20.04 -1.69
N GLU A 309 2.57 18.82 -1.54
CA GLU A 309 1.97 17.59 -2.10
C GLU A 309 1.51 16.55 -1.04
N THR A 310 1.58 16.88 0.25
CA THR A 310 1.32 15.94 1.35
C THR A 310 -0.08 15.31 1.29
N GLU A 311 -1.14 16.07 1.00
CA GLU A 311 -2.50 15.53 0.92
C GLU A 311 -2.70 14.65 -0.32
N ARG A 312 -2.01 14.98 -1.42
CA ARG A 312 -2.00 14.15 -2.63
C ARG A 312 -1.37 12.80 -2.34
N ASN A 313 -0.20 12.80 -1.71
CA ASN A 313 0.53 11.59 -1.34
C ASN A 313 -0.28 10.71 -0.38
N LEU A 314 -0.96 11.32 0.60
CA LEU A 314 -1.88 10.58 1.49
C LEU A 314 -3.04 9.96 0.71
N ARG A 315 -3.68 10.71 -0.21
CA ARG A 315 -4.77 10.16 -1.04
C ARG A 315 -4.31 9.00 -1.91
N GLU A 316 -3.13 9.12 -2.52
CA GLU A 316 -2.55 8.06 -3.35
C GLU A 316 -2.23 6.82 -2.51
N ALA A 317 -1.63 6.98 -1.33
CA ALA A 317 -1.37 5.89 -0.40
C ALA A 317 -2.65 5.18 0.07
N LEU A 318 -3.69 5.93 0.44
CA LEU A 318 -4.97 5.37 0.88
C LEU A 318 -5.69 4.65 -0.28
N LYS A 319 -5.66 5.22 -1.49
CA LYS A 319 -6.20 4.59 -2.71
C LYS A 319 -5.48 3.28 -3.02
N LEU A 320 -4.16 3.25 -2.87
CA LEU A 320 -3.38 2.04 -3.04
C LEU A 320 -3.78 0.98 -2.00
N ALA A 321 -3.94 1.36 -0.73
CA ALA A 321 -4.44 0.44 0.30
C ALA A 321 -5.82 -0.15 -0.04
N GLU A 322 -6.74 0.65 -0.59
CA GLU A 322 -8.04 0.14 -1.07
C GLU A 322 -7.92 -0.84 -2.24
N GLN A 323 -7.02 -0.57 -3.19
CA GLN A 323 -6.75 -1.46 -4.32
C GLN A 323 -6.13 -2.80 -3.88
N MET A 324 -5.45 -2.79 -2.73
CA MET A 324 -4.85 -3.95 -2.10
C MET A 324 -5.79 -4.75 -1.20
N ALA A 325 -7.04 -4.31 -1.05
CA ALA A 325 -8.00 -4.95 -0.15
C ALA A 325 -8.32 -6.40 -0.57
N PRO A 326 -8.54 -7.33 0.40
CA PRO A 326 -8.56 -7.10 1.84
C PRO A 326 -7.15 -6.97 2.45
N CYS A 327 -6.96 -5.98 3.31
CA CYS A 327 -5.66 -5.70 3.95
C CYS A 327 -5.82 -5.07 5.34
N VAL A 328 -4.73 -5.06 6.11
CA VAL A 328 -4.59 -4.29 7.35
C VAL A 328 -3.74 -3.06 7.06
N LEU A 329 -4.27 -1.86 7.38
CA LEU A 329 -3.55 -0.59 7.30
C LEU A 329 -3.14 -0.16 8.71
N TRP A 330 -1.85 -0.24 9.01
CA TRP A 330 -1.25 0.16 10.27
C TRP A 330 -0.70 1.57 10.22
N MET A 331 -1.10 2.39 11.19
CA MET A 331 -0.66 3.77 11.38
C MET A 331 -0.01 3.88 12.76
N ASP A 332 1.31 3.78 12.80
CA ASP A 332 2.05 3.79 14.06
C ASP A 332 2.24 5.23 14.58
N GLU A 333 2.05 5.41 15.88
CA GLU A 333 2.23 6.68 16.59
C GLU A 333 1.52 7.83 15.86
N ILE A 334 0.24 7.62 15.56
CA ILE A 334 -0.58 8.52 14.73
C ILE A 334 -0.64 9.95 15.30
N GLU A 335 -0.42 10.11 16.61
CA GLU A 335 -0.28 11.41 17.24
C GLU A 335 0.93 12.19 16.75
N LYS A 336 2.07 11.53 16.44
CA LYS A 336 3.26 12.25 15.96
C LYS A 336 3.03 12.87 14.58
N GLY A 337 2.23 12.21 13.76
CA GLY A 337 1.86 12.69 12.43
C GLY A 337 0.77 13.74 12.40
N LEU A 338 -0.05 13.84 13.45
CA LEU A 338 -1.25 14.69 13.46
C LEU A 338 -1.24 15.78 14.54
N ALA A 339 -0.30 15.75 15.49
CA ALA A 339 -0.25 16.66 16.63
C ALA A 339 0.31 18.07 16.31
N SER A 340 0.62 18.39 15.06
CA SER A 340 1.13 19.72 14.70
C SER A 340 0.00 20.75 14.76
N GLY A 341 0.00 21.58 15.81
CA GLY A 341 -0.81 22.80 15.91
C GLY A 341 -0.34 23.90 14.93
N ASP A 342 -0.86 25.12 15.11
CA ASP A 342 -0.76 26.35 14.27
C ASP A 342 0.58 26.69 13.58
N HIS A 343 1.68 26.01 13.90
CA HIS A 343 3.03 26.28 13.36
C HIS A 343 3.32 25.64 11.99
N ASP A 344 2.45 24.78 11.47
CA ASP A 344 2.65 24.06 10.19
C ASP A 344 1.75 24.57 9.03
N GLY A 345 1.27 25.83 9.10
CA GLY A 345 0.47 26.43 8.02
C GLY A 345 -0.82 25.67 7.67
N GLY A 346 -1.37 24.92 8.63
CA GLY A 346 -2.59 24.12 8.49
C GLY A 346 -2.44 22.82 7.67
N VAL A 347 -1.22 22.36 7.34
CA VAL A 347 -0.99 21.11 6.60
C VAL A 347 -1.53 19.91 7.39
N SER A 348 -1.18 19.79 8.67
CA SER A 348 -1.68 18.73 9.57
C SER A 348 -3.20 18.62 9.63
N GLN A 349 -3.91 19.76 9.66
CA GLN A 349 -5.37 19.80 9.64
C GLN A 349 -5.96 19.30 8.30
N ARG A 350 -5.32 19.63 7.18
CA ARG A 350 -5.77 19.15 5.85
C ARG A 350 -5.47 17.66 5.66
N VAL A 351 -4.36 17.17 6.19
CA VAL A 351 -4.01 15.74 6.26
C VAL A 351 -5.05 15.00 7.11
N LEU A 352 -5.37 15.51 8.30
CA LEU A 352 -6.43 14.97 9.16
C LEU A 352 -7.78 14.95 8.43
N GLY A 353 -8.17 16.04 7.78
CA GLY A 353 -9.42 16.12 7.01
C GLY A 353 -9.49 15.08 5.88
N THR A 354 -8.39 14.87 5.16
CA THR A 354 -8.28 13.84 4.12
C THR A 354 -8.46 12.44 4.70
N LEU A 355 -7.77 12.13 5.80
CA LEU A 355 -7.88 10.85 6.49
C LEU A 355 -9.31 10.61 7.02
N LEU A 356 -9.90 11.60 7.69
CA LEU A 356 -11.27 11.51 8.22
C LEU A 356 -12.29 11.30 7.10
N THR A 357 -12.14 11.98 5.96
CA THR A 357 -13.02 11.80 4.80
C THR A 357 -12.93 10.34 4.32
N TRP A 358 -11.72 9.85 4.11
CA TRP A 358 -11.49 8.46 3.70
C TRP A 358 -12.06 7.44 4.70
N MET A 359 -11.86 7.63 6.02
CA MET A 359 -12.44 6.75 7.05
C MET A 359 -13.98 6.70 7.03
N ALA A 360 -14.64 7.76 6.54
CA ALA A 360 -16.10 7.79 6.39
C ALA A 360 -16.55 7.07 5.13
N GLU A 361 -15.84 7.29 4.02
CA GLU A 361 -16.31 6.95 2.68
C GLU A 361 -15.79 5.60 2.17
N ARG A 362 -14.73 5.04 2.78
CA ARG A 362 -14.13 3.79 2.31
C ARG A 362 -15.15 2.65 2.31
N LYS A 363 -15.22 1.95 1.18
CA LYS A 363 -16.04 0.74 0.98
C LYS A 363 -15.20 -0.53 0.87
N ALA A 364 -13.93 -0.38 0.50
CA ALA A 364 -13.01 -1.51 0.39
C ALA A 364 -12.72 -2.10 1.79
N PRO A 365 -12.55 -3.43 1.92
CA PRO A 365 -12.24 -4.08 3.19
C PRO A 365 -10.79 -3.77 3.61
N VAL A 366 -10.58 -2.58 4.16
CA VAL A 366 -9.30 -2.12 4.74
C VAL A 366 -9.48 -1.96 6.24
N PHE A 367 -8.86 -2.86 7.02
CA PHE A 367 -8.94 -2.85 8.47
C PHE A 367 -7.85 -1.96 9.03
N MET A 368 -8.23 -0.88 9.69
CA MET A 368 -7.29 0.12 10.16
C MET A 368 -6.84 -0.19 11.59
N VAL A 369 -5.53 -0.18 11.83
CA VAL A 369 -4.95 -0.29 13.16
C VAL A 369 -4.11 0.95 13.41
N ALA A 370 -4.55 1.81 14.32
CA ALA A 370 -3.74 2.95 14.73
C ALA A 370 -3.15 2.71 16.12
N THR A 371 -1.94 3.19 16.37
CA THR A 371 -1.36 3.17 17.72
C THR A 371 -1.13 4.60 18.20
N ALA A 372 -1.23 4.80 19.52
CA ALA A 372 -0.89 6.06 20.15
C ALA A 372 -0.29 5.86 21.55
N ASN A 373 0.73 6.64 21.87
CA ASN A 373 1.34 6.74 23.20
C ASN A 373 0.81 7.96 23.96
N ALA A 374 0.63 9.09 23.27
CA ALA A 374 0.19 10.35 23.88
C ALA A 374 -1.23 10.74 23.44
N ILE A 375 -2.24 10.20 24.12
CA ILE A 375 -3.66 10.41 23.79
C ILE A 375 -4.09 11.87 23.83
N SER A 376 -3.49 12.68 24.72
CA SER A 376 -3.76 14.12 24.84
C SER A 376 -3.38 14.92 23.60
N ARG A 377 -2.54 14.36 22.72
CA ARG A 377 -2.12 14.98 21.47
C ARG A 377 -2.97 14.56 20.28
N LEU A 378 -3.89 13.62 20.46
CA LEU A 378 -4.75 13.16 19.38
C LEU A 378 -5.91 14.13 19.14
N PRO A 379 -6.21 14.45 17.86
CA PRO A 379 -7.42 15.19 17.53
C PRO A 379 -8.68 14.43 17.99
N PRO A 380 -9.62 15.08 18.71
CA PRO A 380 -10.82 14.43 19.22
C PRO A 380 -11.72 13.85 18.12
N GLU A 381 -11.62 14.36 16.88
CA GLU A 381 -12.35 13.90 15.71
C GLU A 381 -12.08 12.42 15.37
N LEU A 382 -10.90 11.91 15.71
CA LEU A 382 -10.54 10.50 15.51
C LEU A 382 -11.28 9.58 16.47
N MET A 383 -11.67 10.08 17.65
CA MET A 383 -12.29 9.30 18.72
C MET A 383 -13.80 9.14 18.54
N ARG A 384 -14.39 9.81 17.55
CA ARG A 384 -15.82 9.72 17.25
C ARG A 384 -16.16 8.30 16.78
N LYS A 385 -17.16 7.67 17.42
CA LYS A 385 -17.67 6.35 17.01
C LYS A 385 -18.08 6.36 15.53
N GLY A 386 -17.76 5.29 14.83
CA GLY A 386 -17.88 5.17 13.37
C GLY A 386 -16.59 5.47 12.58
N ARG A 387 -15.52 5.88 13.27
CA ARG A 387 -14.15 6.02 12.73
C ARG A 387 -13.32 4.77 13.00
N PHE A 388 -13.13 4.49 14.28
CA PHE A 388 -12.72 3.21 14.81
C PHE A 388 -13.94 2.52 15.43
N ASP A 389 -13.98 1.20 15.35
CA ASP A 389 -15.04 0.42 15.98
C ASP A 389 -14.81 0.38 17.50
N GLU A 390 -13.55 0.22 17.91
CA GLU A 390 -13.18 0.20 19.32
C GLU A 390 -11.82 0.82 19.63
N LEU A 391 -11.70 1.32 20.86
CA LEU A 391 -10.47 1.81 21.46
C LEU A 391 -10.00 0.81 22.52
N PHE A 392 -8.82 0.26 22.33
CA PHE A 392 -8.22 -0.67 23.27
C PHE A 392 -7.10 -0.02 24.05
N PHE A 393 -7.12 -0.19 25.37
CA PHE A 393 -6.03 0.22 26.25
C PHE A 393 -5.06 -0.94 26.49
N VAL A 394 -3.80 -0.71 26.15
CA VAL A 394 -2.69 -1.63 26.34
C VAL A 394 -1.85 -1.15 27.52
N ASP A 395 -2.09 -1.77 28.67
CA ASP A 395 -1.35 -1.50 29.90
C ASP A 395 -0.09 -2.37 30.02
N LEU A 396 0.66 -2.18 31.10
CA LEU A 396 1.76 -3.05 31.49
C LEU A 396 1.28 -4.49 31.71
N PRO A 397 2.10 -5.49 31.32
CA PRO A 397 1.75 -6.90 31.45
C PRO A 397 1.63 -7.34 32.92
N ASP A 398 0.64 -8.19 33.20
CA ASP A 398 0.53 -8.88 34.49
C ASP A 398 1.59 -9.99 34.64
N ALA A 399 1.70 -10.60 35.82
CA ALA A 399 2.71 -11.62 36.09
C ALA A 399 2.65 -12.83 35.12
N ALA A 400 1.45 -13.25 34.71
CA ALA A 400 1.31 -14.37 33.78
C ALA A 400 1.79 -13.99 32.37
N VAL A 401 1.45 -12.79 31.91
CA VAL A 401 1.92 -12.24 30.64
C VAL A 401 3.43 -12.00 30.66
N ARG A 402 4.00 -11.52 31.77
CA ARG A 402 5.46 -11.33 31.90
C ARG A 402 6.23 -12.65 31.81
N ALA A 403 5.73 -13.71 32.45
CA ALA A 403 6.33 -15.05 32.34
C ALA A 403 6.30 -15.54 30.88
N GLU A 404 5.21 -15.32 30.17
CA GLU A 404 5.07 -15.65 28.76
C GLU A 404 6.02 -14.84 27.86
N ILE A 405 6.20 -13.55 28.15
CA ILE A 405 7.15 -12.68 27.44
C ILE A 405 8.58 -13.20 27.63
N PHE A 406 8.98 -13.59 28.85
CA PHE A 406 10.28 -14.23 29.07
C PHE A 406 10.43 -15.52 28.26
N ARG A 407 9.41 -16.39 28.28
CA ARG A 407 9.40 -17.64 27.52
C ARG A 407 9.71 -17.39 26.04
N ILE A 408 9.04 -16.40 25.44
CA ILE A 408 9.21 -16.03 24.03
C ILE A 408 10.63 -15.51 23.78
N HIS A 409 11.12 -14.58 24.60
CA HIS A 409 12.43 -13.97 24.37
C HIS A 409 13.61 -14.90 24.63
N LEU A 410 13.49 -15.84 25.59
CA LEU A 410 14.49 -16.88 25.84
C LEU A 410 14.53 -17.88 24.68
N ALA A 411 13.37 -18.39 24.25
CA ALA A 411 13.28 -19.34 23.14
C ALA A 411 13.81 -18.75 21.82
N ARG A 412 13.50 -17.48 21.52
CA ARG A 412 14.01 -16.77 20.33
C ARG A 412 15.54 -16.65 20.32
N ARG A 413 16.19 -16.76 21.47
CA ARG A 413 17.64 -16.68 21.66
C ARG A 413 18.28 -18.05 21.88
N GLU A 414 17.55 -19.12 21.57
CA GLU A 414 18.01 -20.51 21.68
C GLU A 414 18.46 -20.89 23.10
N LEU A 415 17.84 -20.28 24.12
CA LEU A 415 18.03 -20.63 25.52
C LEU A 415 16.98 -21.65 25.96
N GLU A 416 17.42 -22.69 26.68
CA GLU A 416 16.55 -23.75 27.19
C GLU A 416 15.64 -23.20 28.30
N VAL A 417 14.40 -22.87 27.93
CA VAL A 417 13.41 -22.23 28.81
C VAL A 417 13.23 -22.99 30.13
N THR A 418 13.32 -24.31 30.12
CA THR A 418 13.15 -25.17 31.31
C THR A 418 14.23 -24.97 32.38
N GLU A 419 15.34 -24.32 32.04
CA GLU A 419 16.42 -23.99 32.99
C GLU A 419 16.11 -22.72 33.82
N PHE A 420 15.03 -22.00 33.49
CA PHE A 420 14.68 -20.71 34.10
C PHE A 420 13.37 -20.79 34.87
N ASP A 421 13.35 -20.21 36.07
CA ASP A 421 12.12 -20.01 36.83
C ASP A 421 11.43 -18.73 36.34
N LEU A 422 10.52 -18.90 35.37
CA LEU A 422 9.78 -17.80 34.77
C LEU A 422 8.85 -17.09 35.76
N ALA A 423 8.33 -17.78 36.78
CA ALA A 423 7.45 -17.18 37.77
C ALA A 423 8.24 -16.24 38.70
N GLN A 424 9.45 -16.65 39.08
CA GLN A 424 10.37 -15.80 39.83
C GLN A 424 10.79 -14.57 39.00
N LEU A 425 11.16 -14.76 37.73
CA LEU A 425 11.53 -13.65 36.85
C LEU A 425 10.37 -12.66 36.66
N ALA A 426 9.14 -13.17 36.45
CA ALA A 426 7.94 -12.35 36.31
C ALA A 426 7.59 -11.55 37.57
N THR A 427 7.90 -12.09 38.75
CA THR A 427 7.72 -11.38 40.02
C THR A 427 8.79 -10.31 40.20
N ALA A 428 10.04 -10.60 39.83
CA ALA A 428 11.16 -9.67 39.94
C ALA A 428 11.04 -8.45 39.02
N CYS A 429 10.35 -8.58 37.88
CA CYS A 429 10.13 -7.50 36.92
C CYS A 429 8.73 -6.86 37.02
N ASP A 430 8.15 -6.79 38.23
CA ASP A 430 6.86 -6.12 38.40
C ASP A 430 6.92 -4.65 37.95
N GLY A 431 5.92 -4.24 37.17
CA GLY A 431 5.90 -2.91 36.52
C GLY A 431 6.69 -2.79 35.22
N PHE A 432 7.40 -3.83 34.77
CA PHE A 432 8.13 -3.78 33.49
C PHE A 432 7.16 -3.91 32.30
N SER A 433 7.43 -3.16 31.25
CA SER A 433 6.86 -3.36 29.92
C SER A 433 7.52 -4.55 29.21
N GLY A 434 6.90 -5.03 28.12
CA GLY A 434 7.49 -6.11 27.32
C GLY A 434 8.87 -5.75 26.75
N ALA A 435 9.04 -4.49 26.33
CA ALA A 435 10.33 -3.98 25.85
C ALA A 435 11.42 -4.02 26.94
N GLU A 436 11.06 -3.72 28.20
CA GLU A 436 12.03 -3.75 29.31
C GLU A 436 12.40 -5.17 29.71
N ILE A 437 11.46 -6.11 29.62
CA ILE A 437 11.76 -7.54 29.80
C ILE A 437 12.71 -8.02 28.72
N GLU A 438 12.47 -7.65 27.45
CA GLU A 438 13.39 -7.96 26.36
C GLU A 438 14.79 -7.40 26.64
N GLN A 439 14.88 -6.13 27.06
CA GLN A 439 16.16 -5.51 27.37
C GLN A 439 16.87 -6.19 28.55
N ALA A 440 16.15 -6.63 29.59
CA ALA A 440 16.75 -7.39 30.69
C ALA A 440 17.38 -8.70 30.20
N VAL A 441 16.73 -9.41 29.26
CA VAL A 441 17.30 -10.62 28.63
C VAL A 441 18.54 -10.29 27.79
N VAL A 442 18.50 -9.20 27.03
CA VAL A 442 19.64 -8.73 26.23
C VAL A 442 20.82 -8.32 27.12
N SER A 443 20.59 -7.60 28.21
CA SER A 443 21.61 -7.24 29.20
C SER A 443 22.23 -8.47 29.85
N ALA A 444 21.44 -9.49 30.17
CA ALA A 444 21.95 -10.75 30.72
C ALA A 444 22.85 -11.50 29.73
N LEU A 445 22.52 -11.47 28.43
CA LEU A 445 23.39 -12.02 27.37
C LEU A 445 24.73 -11.31 27.31
N TYR A 446 24.75 -9.97 27.33
CA TYR A 446 25.99 -9.20 27.33
C TYR A 446 26.84 -9.49 28.57
N ALA A 447 26.20 -9.57 29.74
CA ALA A 447 26.88 -9.91 30.99
C ALA A 447 27.48 -11.33 30.95
N ALA A 448 26.73 -12.31 30.44
CA ALA A 448 27.18 -13.69 30.27
C ALA A 448 28.40 -13.77 29.35
N GLN A 449 28.35 -13.08 28.20
CA GLN A 449 29.45 -13.01 27.24
C GLN A 449 30.70 -12.35 27.84
N ALA A 450 30.54 -11.24 28.55
CA ALA A 450 31.65 -10.54 29.21
C ALA A 450 32.32 -11.41 30.30
N GLN A 451 31.54 -12.25 30.98
CA GLN A 451 31.99 -13.16 32.03
C GLN A 451 32.40 -14.54 31.50
N GLN A 452 32.32 -14.77 30.18
CA GLN A 452 32.61 -16.05 29.52
C GLN A 452 31.83 -17.24 30.09
N GLN A 453 30.54 -17.03 30.39
CA GLN A 453 29.63 -18.06 30.88
C GLN A 453 28.33 -18.10 30.08
N THR A 454 27.50 -19.12 30.31
CA THR A 454 26.15 -19.19 29.77
C THR A 454 25.20 -18.30 30.57
N VAL A 455 24.12 -17.85 29.93
CA VAL A 455 23.05 -17.12 30.62
C VAL A 455 22.42 -18.06 31.64
N ASN A 456 22.28 -17.59 32.88
CA ASN A 456 21.63 -18.33 33.95
C ASN A 456 20.61 -17.42 34.68
N GLN A 457 19.82 -18.03 35.56
CA GLN A 457 18.78 -17.34 36.33
C GLN A 457 19.34 -16.13 37.10
N ALA A 458 20.53 -16.24 37.69
CA ALA A 458 21.13 -15.19 38.51
C ALA A 458 21.49 -13.94 37.68
N LEU A 459 22.03 -14.11 36.47
CA LEU A 459 22.35 -13.01 35.56
C LEU A 459 21.10 -12.27 35.09
N LEU A 460 20.00 -12.99 34.83
CA LEU A 460 18.72 -12.38 34.50
C LEU A 460 18.18 -11.55 35.67
N LEU A 461 18.15 -12.12 36.89
CA LEU A 461 17.71 -11.40 38.08
C LEU A 461 18.56 -10.14 38.37
N GLN A 462 19.88 -10.24 38.19
CA GLN A 462 20.78 -9.09 38.35
C GLN A 462 20.49 -8.00 37.30
N SER A 463 20.22 -8.40 36.04
CA SER A 463 19.91 -7.46 34.96
C SER A 463 18.56 -6.75 35.19
N ILE A 464 17.57 -7.47 35.73
CA ILE A 464 16.28 -6.89 36.15
C ILE A 464 16.49 -5.86 37.27
N GLN A 465 17.24 -6.20 38.31
CA GLN A 465 17.52 -5.29 39.44
C GLN A 465 18.30 -4.04 39.03
N GLY A 466 19.13 -4.13 37.99
CA GLY A 466 19.86 -2.99 37.44
C GLY A 466 19.02 -2.04 36.59
N THR A 467 17.76 -2.38 36.30
CA THR A 467 16.88 -1.62 35.41
C THR A 467 15.79 -0.92 36.21
N ALA A 468 15.65 0.40 36.05
CA ALA A 468 14.53 1.14 36.60
C ALA A 468 13.33 1.08 35.62
N PRO A 469 12.18 0.50 36.01
CA PRO A 469 11.06 0.35 35.10
C PRO A 469 10.36 1.68 34.77
N LEU A 470 9.75 1.73 33.59
CA LEU A 470 8.97 2.86 33.09
C LEU A 470 7.82 3.21 34.03
N SER A 471 7.26 2.22 34.70
CA SER A 471 6.23 2.41 35.73
C SER A 471 6.69 3.27 36.92
N VAL A 472 8.01 3.36 37.14
CA VAL A 472 8.62 4.20 38.17
C VAL A 472 9.12 5.51 37.57
N VAL A 473 9.79 5.46 36.42
CA VAL A 473 10.39 6.66 35.78
C VAL A 473 9.33 7.63 35.24
N MET A 474 8.19 7.12 34.78
CA MET A 474 7.09 7.87 34.17
C MET A 474 5.77 7.64 34.92
N ALA A 475 5.83 7.49 36.25
CA ALA A 475 4.69 7.11 37.08
C ALA A 475 3.50 8.07 36.94
N GLU A 476 3.77 9.38 36.88
CA GLU A 476 2.76 10.42 36.75
C GLU A 476 2.04 10.36 35.41
N ASP A 477 2.80 10.26 34.31
CA ASP A 477 2.24 10.15 32.96
C ASP A 477 1.44 8.86 32.80
N LEU A 478 1.91 7.75 33.37
CA LEU A 478 1.21 6.48 33.38
C LEU A 478 -0.11 6.55 34.15
N ALA A 479 -0.11 7.18 35.33
CA ALA A 479 -1.31 7.38 36.13
C ALA A 479 -2.34 8.26 35.39
N ALA A 480 -1.88 9.34 34.74
CA ALA A 480 -2.73 10.19 33.91
C ALA A 480 -3.33 9.43 32.73
N LEU A 481 -2.53 8.60 32.06
CA LEU A 481 -2.99 7.78 30.93
C LEU A 481 -4.03 6.74 31.36
N ARG A 482 -3.81 6.05 32.50
CA ARG A 482 -4.77 5.09 33.08
C ARG A 482 -6.08 5.76 33.50
N ALA A 483 -6.01 6.91 34.16
CA ALA A 483 -7.18 7.69 34.54
C ALA A 483 -7.96 8.19 33.31
N TRP A 484 -7.27 8.51 32.23
CA TRP A 484 -7.91 8.82 30.96
C TRP A 484 -8.57 7.58 30.34
N ALA A 485 -7.91 6.43 30.37
CA ALA A 485 -8.42 5.19 29.77
C ALA A 485 -9.66 4.63 30.49
N ASP A 486 -9.77 4.85 31.80
CA ASP A 486 -10.87 4.38 32.63
C ASP A 486 -12.24 4.87 32.12
N GLY A 487 -13.16 3.93 31.94
CA GLY A 487 -14.49 4.17 31.37
C GLY A 487 -14.53 4.62 29.90
N ARG A 488 -13.38 4.81 29.23
CA ARG A 488 -13.29 5.29 27.83
C ARG A 488 -12.80 4.24 26.84
N THR A 489 -12.15 3.18 27.33
CA THR A 489 -11.49 2.17 26.50
C THR A 489 -11.80 0.76 27.01
N VAL A 490 -11.63 -0.23 26.12
CA VAL A 490 -11.67 -1.65 26.49
C VAL A 490 -10.25 -2.08 26.87
N ASN A 491 -10.09 -2.76 28.00
CA ASN A 491 -8.79 -3.35 28.34
C ASN A 491 -8.44 -4.43 27.29
N ALA A 492 -7.26 -4.32 26.68
CA ALA A 492 -6.83 -5.26 25.65
C ALA A 492 -6.52 -6.67 26.21
N GLY A 493 -6.03 -6.73 27.45
CA GLY A 493 -5.52 -7.90 28.17
C GLY A 493 -6.57 -8.91 28.58
#